data_AF-A0A7Y0AAZ8-F1
#
_entry.id   AF-A0A7Y0AAZ8-F1
#
_cell.length_a   1.000
_cell.length_b   1.000
_cell.length_c   1.000
_cell.angle_alpha   90.00
_cell.angle_beta   90.00
_cell.angle_gamma   90.00
#
_symmetry.space_group_name_H-M   'P 1'
#
loop_
_entity.id
_entity.type
_entity.pdbx_description
1 polymer ?
#
loop_
_entity_poly.entity_id
_entity_poly.type
_entity_poly.pdbx_seq_one_letter_code
_entity_poly.pdbx_strand_id
1 'polypeptide(L)' 'MKLHVFGASGAGVTTLGHALSAALGLPYFDSDDYFWLPTKPEFTHRPPGRARCLARS' A
#
# COMPACT_ATOMS: atom_id res chain seq x y z
N MET A 1 -11.70 10.11 8.55
CA MET A 1 -11.16 8.98 9.36
C MET A 1 -9.96 8.39 8.60
N LYS A 2 -8.87 8.01 9.28
CA LYS A 2 -7.72 7.31 8.66
C LYS A 2 -7.41 6.06 9.48
N LEU A 3 -7.36 4.89 8.83
CA LEU A 3 -7.08 3.60 9.43
C LEU A 3 -5.69 3.14 8.98
N HIS A 4 -4.80 2.92 9.94
CA HIS A 4 -3.45 2.41 9.68
C HIS A 4 -3.37 0.96 10.15
N VAL A 5 -3.05 0.05 9.24
CA VAL A 5 -2.91 -1.38 9.51
C VAL A 5 -1.43 -1.72 9.45
N PHE A 6 -0.87 -2.24 10.56
CA PHE A 6 0.51 -2.66 10.67
C PHE A 6 0.59 -4.06 11.28
N GLY A 7 1.63 -4.82 10.93
CA GLY A 7 1.83 -6.18 11.42
C GLY A 7 3.20 -6.70 11.03
N ALA A 8 3.55 -7.89 11.54
CA ALA A 8 4.78 -8.57 11.14
C ALA A 8 4.77 -8.90 9.64
N SER A 9 5.94 -8.96 9.01
CA SER A 9 6.06 -9.41 7.62
C SER A 9 5.49 -10.83 7.49
N GLY A 10 4.56 -11.04 6.55
CA GLY A 10 3.84 -12.30 6.38
C GLY A 10 2.58 -12.47 7.25
N ALA A 11 2.20 -11.50 8.09
CA ALA A 11 0.98 -11.58 8.90
C ALA A 11 -0.33 -11.37 8.12
N GLY A 12 -0.28 -11.21 6.79
CA GLY A 12 -1.47 -11.03 5.96
C GLY A 12 -2.12 -9.65 6.07
N VAL A 13 -1.34 -8.61 6.40
CA VAL A 13 -1.84 -7.22 6.52
C VAL A 13 -2.52 -6.71 5.26
N THR A 14 -2.04 -7.12 4.09
CA THR A 14 -2.64 -6.79 2.78
C THR A 14 -4.01 -7.45 2.62
N THR A 15 -4.14 -8.72 2.99
CA THR A 15 -5.42 -9.46 2.97
C THR A 15 -6.44 -8.83 3.91
N LEU A 16 -6.02 -8.48 5.13
CA LEU A 16 -6.89 -7.80 6.09
C LEU A 16 -7.30 -6.41 5.59
N GLY A 17 -6.36 -5.64 5.04
CA GLY A 17 -6.62 -4.31 4.49
C GLY A 17 -7.64 -4.31 3.36
N HIS A 18 -7.56 -5.28 2.45
CA HIS A 18 -8.57 -5.47 1.39
C HIS A 18 -9.95 -5.82 1.94
N ALA A 19 -10.03 -6.72 2.92
CA ALA A 19 -11.30 -7.08 3.55
C ALA A 19 -11.92 -5.87 4.28
N LEU A 20 -11.10 -5.08 4.97
CA LEU A 20 -11.54 -3.88 5.68
C LEU A 20 -12.05 -2.81 4.71
N SER A 21 -11.33 -2.61 3.60
CA SER A 21 -11.70 -1.70 2.52
C SER A 21 -13.04 -2.07 1.89
N ALA A 22 -13.26 -3.36 1.62
CA ALA A 22 -14.54 -3.86 1.12
C ALA A 22 -15.69 -3.65 2.13
N ALA A 23 -15.43 -3.88 3.42
CA ALA A 23 -16.45 -3.75 4.47
C ALA A 23 -16.82 -2.28 4.77
N LEU A 24 -15.84 -1.37 4.72
CA LEU A 24 -16.03 0.04 5.07
C LEU A 24 -16.26 0.93 3.84
N GLY A 25 -16.12 0.41 2.63
CA GLY A 25 -16.16 1.20 1.40
C GLY A 25 -15.04 2.24 1.31
N LEU A 26 -13.93 2.03 2.01
CA LEU A 26 -12.80 2.96 2.06
C LEU A 26 -11.70 2.52 1.08
N PRO A 27 -10.99 3.46 0.43
CA PRO A 27 -9.87 3.11 -0.42
C PRO A 27 -8.73 2.49 0.41
N TYR A 28 -8.23 1.33 -0.03
CA TYR A 28 -7.04 0.69 0.52
C TYR A 28 -5.78 1.23 -0.16
N PHE A 29 -4.75 1.50 0.64
CA PHE A 29 -3.49 2.05 0.20
C PHE A 29 -2.35 1.29 0.87
N ASP A 30 -1.60 0.52 0.09
CA ASP A 30 -0.39 -0.14 0.57
C ASP A 30 0.82 0.78 0.35
N SER A 31 1.68 0.92 1.37
CA SER A 31 2.88 1.76 1.26
C SER A 31 3.88 1.17 0.27
N ASP A 32 3.92 -0.15 0.13
CA ASP A 32 4.88 -0.82 -0.74
C ASP A 32 4.64 -0.47 -2.22
N ASP A 33 3.38 -0.33 -2.63
CA ASP A 33 2.99 0.12 -3.97
C ASP A 33 3.41 1.56 -4.29
N TYR A 34 3.59 2.39 -3.25
CA TYR A 34 3.98 3.80 -3.41
C TYR A 34 5.50 4.00 -3.41
N PHE A 35 6.21 3.17 -2.66
CA PHE A 35 7.66 3.26 -2.52
C PHE A 35 8.41 2.52 -3.63
N TRP A 36 7.82 1.45 -4.18
CA TRP A 36 8.51 0.58 -5.12
C TRP A 36 7.84 0.57 -6.49
N LEU A 37 8.66 0.53 -7.53
CA LEU A 37 8.15 0.29 -8.87
C LEU A 37 7.84 -1.20 -9.05
N PRO A 38 6.74 -1.56 -9.74
CA PRO A 38 6.47 -2.94 -10.14
C PRO A 38 7.51 -3.36 -11.19
N THR A 39 8.65 -3.82 -10.72
CA THR A 39 9.80 -4.26 -11.50
C THR A 39 10.04 -5.75 -11.26
N LYS A 40 10.73 -6.43 -12.19
CA LYS A 40 11.21 -7.80 -11.99
C LYS A 40 12.74 -7.74 -12.01
N PRO A 41 13.45 -8.03 -10.90
CA PRO A 41 12.96 -8.49 -9.60
C PRO A 41 12.19 -7.42 -8.82
N GLU A 42 11.21 -7.84 -8.02
CA GLU A 42 10.36 -6.97 -7.20
C GLU A 42 11.19 -6.19 -6.15
N PHE A 43 10.73 -4.99 -5.79
CA PHE A 43 11.39 -4.10 -4.82
C PHE A 43 12.83 -3.69 -5.16
N THR A 44 13.25 -3.81 -6.43
CA THR A 44 14.63 -3.47 -6.83
C THR A 44 14.79 -1.99 -7.16
N HIS A 45 13.75 -1.38 -7.74
CA HIS A 45 13.82 0.00 -8.23
C HIS A 45 12.84 0.91 -7.49
N ARG A 46 13.39 1.97 -6.89
CA ARG A 46 12.63 3.11 -6.38
C ARG A 46 12.41 4.11 -7.52
N PRO A 47 11.22 4.71 -7.68
CA PRO A 47 11.01 5.75 -8.70
C PRO A 47 11.97 6.93 -8.47
N PRO A 48 12.56 7.52 -9.53
CA PRO A 48 13.34 8.74 -9.39
C PRO A 48 12.38 9.92 -9.15
N GLY A 49 12.15 10.27 -7.89
CA GLY A 49 11.26 11.37 -7.49
C GLY A 49 10.56 11.14 -6.15
N ARG A 50 9.68 12.08 -5.76
CA ARG A 50 8.84 11.95 -4.56
C ARG A 50 7.96 10.71 -4.69
N ALA A 51 7.92 9.85 -3.66
CA ALA A 51 7.02 8.70 -3.59
C ALA A 51 5.62 9.12 -4.07
N ARG A 52 4.96 8.28 -4.89
CA ARG A 52 3.78 8.65 -5.68
C ARG A 52 2.62 9.01 -4.73
N CYS A 53 2.59 10.22 -4.16
CA CYS A 53 1.48 10.66 -3.34
C CYS A 53 0.29 10.92 -4.27
N LEU A 54 -0.55 9.91 -4.48
CA LEU A 54 -1.92 10.08 -4.99
C LEU A 54 -2.76 10.73 -3.88
N ALA A 55 -2.40 11.96 -3.51
CA ALA A 55 -3.26 12.88 -2.79
C ALA A 55 -3.86 13.80 -3.84
N ARG A 56 -4.88 13.31 -4.55
CA ARG A 56 -5.78 14.16 -5.33
C ARG A 56 -7.20 13.81 -4.92
N SER A 57 -7.68 14.69 -4.04
CA SER A 57 -9.04 15.20 -3.83
C SER A 57 -10.22 14.29 -4.13
#